data_AF-A0A090WJ17-F1
#
_entry.id   AF-A0A090WJ17-F1
#
_cell.length_a   1.000
_cell.length_b   1.000
_cell.length_c   1.000
_cell.angle_alpha   90.00
_cell.angle_beta   90.00
_cell.angle_gamma   90.00
#
_symmetry.space_group_name_H-M   'P 1'
#
loop_
_entity.id
_entity.type
_entity.pdbx_description
1 polymer ?
#
loop_
_entity_poly.entity_id
_entity_poly.type
_entity_poly.pdbx_seq_one_letter_code
_entity_poly.pdbx_strand_id
1 'polypeptide(L)'
;MKFRLGNWKIDVKSLVRIHWKKYYPKLIVHEKFEKPVKWILRILTVIGIATSFLTLPYWLGIVMTFVLFGMEQFFERAIFEYSVMILQPFPDFEIDYDQWLTNGYMLLNPEIQDHEGYLNYFGPAYADREYAIKFFNYIRSWNQDNDTDEENNICISFIIESDVTYSTYLYANPDRKWLDPMFSNYQNAMKLEKYGKQQQSMVMQMVFWKNLRLQQGMFFHQFREQQNNDDPFFFVPFYIHNDRPIPIEELRVWKTHFKIKGRSELTPEEVEYHHR
;
A
#
# COMPACT_ATOMS: atom_id res chain seq x y z
N MET A 1 13.36 10.37 -16.39
CA MET A 1 13.44 9.76 -17.74
C MET A 1 12.77 8.39 -17.67
N LYS A 2 11.68 8.15 -18.42
CA LYS A 2 10.85 6.93 -18.28
C LYS A 2 11.44 5.82 -19.16
N PHE A 3 11.97 4.75 -18.57
CA PHE A 3 12.32 3.55 -19.33
C PHE A 3 11.09 2.65 -19.40
N ARG A 4 10.58 2.40 -20.61
CA ARG A 4 9.49 1.45 -20.86
C ARG A 4 10.07 0.04 -21.03
N LEU A 5 9.75 -0.86 -20.11
CA LEU A 5 9.81 -2.31 -20.29
C LEU A 5 8.40 -2.82 -19.98
N GLY A 6 7.55 -2.93 -21.01
CA GLY A 6 6.14 -3.32 -20.89
C GLY A 6 5.21 -2.26 -20.28
N ASN A 7 3.98 -2.68 -19.94
CA ASN A 7 2.94 -1.86 -19.29
C ASN A 7 3.21 -1.53 -17.82
N TRP A 8 4.37 -1.92 -17.30
CA TRP A 8 4.78 -1.67 -15.92
C TRP A 8 5.45 -0.29 -15.84
N LYS A 9 4.80 0.66 -15.18
CA LYS A 9 5.37 1.99 -14.92
C LYS A 9 6.27 1.90 -13.68
N ILE A 10 7.56 1.67 -13.89
CA ILE A 10 8.55 1.81 -12.80
C ILE A 10 8.89 3.31 -12.68
N ASP A 11 8.52 3.94 -11.56
CA ASP A 11 8.90 5.31 -11.28
C ASP A 11 10.42 5.36 -10.99
N VAL A 12 11.14 6.24 -11.67
CA VAL A 12 12.60 6.41 -11.49
C VAL A 12 12.93 6.93 -10.09
N LYS A 13 11.97 7.56 -9.41
CA LYS A 13 12.08 7.91 -7.98
C LYS A 13 12.27 6.69 -7.07
N SER A 14 11.87 5.50 -7.50
CA SER A 14 12.14 4.25 -6.77
C SER A 14 13.58 3.75 -6.93
N LEU A 15 14.28 4.21 -7.96
CA LEU A 15 15.60 3.68 -8.35
C LEU A 15 16.75 4.54 -7.81
N VAL A 16 16.55 5.85 -7.71
CA VAL A 16 17.51 6.78 -7.11
C VAL A 16 16.72 7.82 -6.33
N ARG A 17 16.92 7.88 -5.02
CA ARG A 17 16.25 8.84 -4.13
C ARG A 17 17.25 9.49 -3.19
N ILE A 18 17.06 10.79 -2.94
CA ILE A 18 17.83 11.54 -1.96
C ILE A 18 16.96 11.68 -0.72
N HIS A 19 17.40 11.11 0.39
CA HIS A 19 16.69 11.19 1.66
C HIS A 19 17.48 12.06 2.64
N TRP A 20 16.85 13.10 3.18
CA TRP A 20 17.48 13.97 4.17
C TRP A 20 17.37 13.34 5.55
N LYS A 21 18.49 12.93 6.15
CA LYS A 21 18.52 12.41 7.53
C LYS A 21 19.21 13.42 8.43
N LYS A 22 18.44 14.11 9.28
CA LYS A 22 18.86 15.16 10.23
C LYS A 22 19.62 16.35 9.58
N TYR A 23 20.90 16.20 9.25
CA TYR A 23 21.76 17.31 8.82
C TYR A 23 22.47 17.09 7.47
N TYR A 24 22.27 15.95 6.80
CA TYR A 24 22.93 15.67 5.52
C TYR A 24 22.06 14.81 4.60
N PRO A 25 22.15 15.02 3.27
CA PRO A 25 21.47 14.19 2.29
C PRO A 25 22.16 12.82 2.19
N LYS A 26 21.38 11.74 2.15
CA LYS A 26 21.85 10.39 1.78
C LYS A 26 21.31 10.01 0.42
N LEU A 27 22.20 9.51 -0.44
CA LEU A 27 21.82 8.93 -1.72
C LEU A 27 21.45 7.47 -1.51
N ILE A 28 20.24 7.10 -1.90
CA ILE A 28 19.77 5.72 -1.91
C ILE A 28 19.63 5.30 -3.37
N VAL A 29 20.31 4.22 -3.73
CA VAL A 29 20.45 3.79 -5.13
C VAL A 29 20.09 2.31 -5.24
N HIS A 30 19.20 1.95 -6.16
CA HIS A 30 18.92 0.55 -6.44
C HIS A 30 20.18 -0.19 -6.93
N GLU A 31 20.41 -1.42 -6.48
CA GLU A 31 21.65 -2.18 -6.71
C GLU A 31 22.03 -2.34 -8.19
N LYS A 32 21.05 -2.30 -9.10
CA LYS A 32 21.26 -2.26 -10.56
C LYS A 32 22.23 -1.14 -10.99
N PHE A 33 22.28 -0.02 -10.27
CA PHE A 33 23.15 1.12 -10.55
C PHE A 33 24.46 1.11 -9.73
N GLU A 34 24.71 0.07 -8.92
CA GLU A 34 25.94 -0.08 -8.14
C GLU A 34 27.19 -0.05 -9.02
N LYS A 35 27.19 -0.80 -10.13
CA LYS A 35 28.30 -0.84 -11.09
C LYS A 35 28.57 0.54 -11.73
N PRO A 36 27.57 1.23 -12.32
CA PRO A 36 27.75 2.60 -12.81
C PRO A 36 28.29 3.58 -11.76
N VAL A 37 27.73 3.58 -10.54
CA VAL A 37 28.16 4.49 -9.47
C VAL A 37 29.62 4.24 -9.06
N LYS A 38 30.00 2.96 -8.92
CA LYS A 38 31.40 2.59 -8.63
C LYS A 38 32.36 3.00 -9.74
N TRP A 39 31.93 2.94 -11.00
CA TRP A 39 32.74 3.43 -12.13
C TRP A 39 32.88 4.95 -12.14
N ILE A 40 31.81 5.69 -11.85
CA ILE A 40 31.85 7.15 -11.71
C ILE A 40 32.86 7.56 -10.63
N LEU A 41 32.83 6.90 -9.47
CA LEU A 41 33.81 7.10 -8.39
C LEU A 41 35.25 6.88 -8.88
N ARG A 42 35.52 5.76 -9.57
CA ARG A 42 36.86 5.47 -10.11
C ARG A 42 37.31 6.52 -11.13
N ILE A 43 36.41 6.97 -12.00
CA ILE A 43 36.71 8.02 -12.99
C ILE A 43 37.01 9.35 -12.28
N LEU A 44 36.25 9.70 -11.24
CA LEU A 44 36.51 10.89 -10.40
C LEU A 44 37.89 10.82 -9.74
N THR A 45 38.29 9.66 -9.22
CA THR A 45 39.65 9.47 -8.67
C THR A 45 40.71 9.69 -9.74
N VAL A 46 40.54 9.12 -10.94
CA VAL A 46 41.47 9.29 -12.07
C VAL A 46 41.55 10.75 -12.51
N ILE A 47 40.41 11.46 -12.60
CA ILE A 47 40.37 12.88 -12.90
C ILE A 47 41.11 13.67 -11.82
N GLY A 48 40.85 13.37 -10.54
CA GLY A 48 41.55 14.00 -9.42
C GLY A 48 43.07 13.85 -9.51
N ILE A 49 43.54 12.62 -9.78
CA ILE A 49 44.95 12.33 -10.02
C ILE A 49 45.47 13.13 -11.22
N ALA A 50 44.80 13.09 -12.37
CA ALA A 50 45.22 13.84 -13.56
C ALA A 50 45.27 15.36 -13.32
N THR A 51 44.29 15.92 -12.60
CA THR A 51 44.27 17.34 -12.25
C THR A 51 45.39 17.74 -11.30
N SER A 52 45.90 16.81 -10.47
CA SER A 52 47.07 17.07 -9.61
C SER A 52 48.36 17.28 -10.41
N PHE A 53 48.46 16.69 -11.61
CA PHE A 53 49.59 16.88 -12.53
C PHE A 53 49.45 18.10 -13.45
N LEU A 54 48.23 18.64 -13.59
CA LEU A 54 47.99 19.89 -14.31
C LEU A 54 48.31 21.06 -13.39
N THR A 55 49.20 21.96 -13.83
CA THR A 55 49.51 23.22 -13.12
C THR A 55 48.33 24.19 -13.21
N LEU A 56 47.26 23.89 -12.45
CA LEU A 56 46.16 24.81 -12.23
C LEU A 56 46.62 25.96 -11.33
N PRO A 57 46.12 27.19 -11.54
CA PRO A 57 46.24 28.26 -10.57
C PRO A 57 45.77 27.80 -9.18
N TYR A 58 46.50 28.17 -8.12
CA TYR A 58 46.29 27.66 -6.75
C TYR A 58 44.84 27.78 -6.27
N TRP A 59 44.14 28.86 -6.62
CA TRP A 59 42.75 29.10 -6.25
C TRP A 59 41.78 28.12 -6.94
N LEU A 60 42.01 27.75 -8.21
CA LEU A 60 41.23 26.75 -8.93
C LEU A 60 41.50 25.33 -8.40
N GLY A 61 42.75 25.03 -8.07
CA GLY A 61 43.12 23.73 -7.50
C GLY A 61 42.43 23.46 -6.16
N ILE A 62 42.36 24.48 -5.29
CA ILE A 62 41.65 24.39 -4.00
C ILE A 62 40.15 24.12 -4.23
N VAL A 63 39.50 24.89 -5.10
CA VAL A 63 38.06 24.71 -5.41
C VAL A 63 37.79 23.31 -5.97
N MET A 64 38.59 22.85 -6.93
CA MET A 64 38.45 21.51 -7.51
C MET A 64 38.62 20.40 -6.48
N THR A 65 39.58 20.54 -5.57
CA THR A 65 39.82 19.56 -4.49
C THR A 65 38.61 19.45 -3.58
N PHE A 66 38.02 20.59 -3.16
CA PHE A 66 36.81 20.58 -2.34
C PHE A 66 35.60 19.99 -3.06
N VAL A 67 35.43 20.26 -4.36
CA VAL A 67 34.35 19.67 -5.17
C VAL A 67 34.51 18.16 -5.28
N LEU A 68 35.71 17.68 -5.62
CA LEU A 68 36.02 16.25 -5.73
C LEU A 68 35.83 15.54 -4.39
N PHE A 69 36.36 16.09 -3.30
CA PHE A 69 36.18 15.57 -1.96
C PHE A 69 34.71 15.53 -1.54
N GLY A 70 33.94 16.58 -1.86
CA GLY A 70 32.51 16.63 -1.60
C GLY A 70 31.73 15.57 -2.38
N MET A 71 32.07 15.36 -3.65
CA MET A 71 31.48 14.30 -4.48
C MET A 71 31.82 12.91 -3.96
N GLU A 72 33.08 12.66 -3.60
CA GLU A 72 33.53 11.40 -3.03
C GLU A 72 32.79 11.08 -1.72
N GLN A 73 32.76 12.03 -0.77
CA GLN A 73 32.01 11.89 0.48
C GLN A 73 30.51 11.66 0.26
N PHE A 74 29.92 12.26 -0.78
CA PHE A 74 28.52 12.06 -1.13
C PHE A 74 28.25 10.64 -1.64
N PHE A 75 29.10 10.14 -2.55
CA PHE A 75 28.94 8.81 -3.16
C PHE A 75 29.40 7.67 -2.26
N GLU A 76 30.40 7.85 -1.39
CA GLU A 76 30.79 6.87 -0.37
C GLU A 76 29.66 6.61 0.62
N ARG A 77 28.82 7.62 0.89
CA ARG A 77 27.64 7.50 1.75
C ARG A 77 26.41 6.96 1.02
N ALA A 78 26.54 6.55 -0.24
CA ALA A 78 25.45 5.95 -0.99
C ALA A 78 25.06 4.59 -0.39
N ILE A 79 23.79 4.41 -0.09
CA ILE A 79 23.22 3.13 0.35
C ILE A 79 22.64 2.45 -0.87
N PHE A 80 23.05 1.19 -1.11
CA PHE A 80 22.52 0.42 -2.23
C PHE A 80 21.30 -0.40 -1.78
N GLU A 81 20.19 -0.32 -2.48
CA GLU A 81 18.99 -1.10 -2.14
C GLU A 81 18.84 -2.34 -3.01
N TYR A 82 18.54 -3.47 -2.37
CA TYR A 82 18.08 -4.68 -3.05
C TYR A 82 16.61 -4.90 -2.72
N SER A 83 15.82 -5.31 -3.70
CA SER A 83 14.37 -5.45 -3.54
C SER A 83 13.99 -6.89 -3.19
N VAL A 84 13.16 -7.05 -2.17
CA VAL A 84 12.47 -8.30 -1.86
C VAL A 84 10.99 -8.07 -2.07
N MET A 85 10.39 -8.89 -2.94
CA MET A 85 8.97 -8.81 -3.25
C MET A 85 8.26 -10.04 -2.68
N ILE A 86 7.24 -9.80 -1.86
CA ILE A 86 6.28 -10.81 -1.45
C ILE A 86 5.06 -10.68 -2.37
N LEU A 87 4.71 -11.79 -3.03
CA LEU A 87 3.50 -11.91 -3.82
C LEU A 87 2.40 -12.47 -2.92
N GLN A 88 1.33 -11.72 -2.73
CA GLN A 88 0.13 -12.24 -2.09
C GLN A 88 -0.49 -13.33 -2.98
N PRO A 89 -0.91 -14.47 -2.41
CA PRO A 89 -1.58 -15.52 -3.18
C PRO A 89 -2.75 -14.96 -3.97
N PHE A 90 -2.83 -15.33 -5.25
CA PHE A 90 -4.00 -15.05 -6.09
C PHE A 90 -5.18 -15.92 -5.64
N PRO A 91 -6.43 -15.56 -5.99
CA PRO A 91 -7.57 -16.40 -5.68
C PRO A 91 -7.46 -17.68 -6.51
N ASP A 92 -7.91 -18.80 -5.95
CA ASP A 92 -7.98 -20.09 -6.63
C ASP A 92 -9.25 -20.25 -7.49
N PHE A 93 -10.00 -19.16 -7.67
CA PHE A 93 -11.22 -19.07 -8.47
C PHE A 93 -11.16 -17.87 -9.43
N GLU A 94 -11.99 -17.91 -10.47
CA GLU A 94 -12.11 -16.83 -11.44
C GLU A 94 -12.86 -15.64 -10.84
N ILE A 95 -12.31 -14.44 -10.99
CA ILE A 95 -12.95 -13.21 -10.54
C ILE A 95 -13.99 -12.78 -11.57
N ASP A 96 -15.26 -13.00 -11.23
CA ASP A 96 -16.41 -12.47 -11.96
C ASP A 96 -16.78 -11.10 -11.37
N TYR A 97 -16.59 -10.05 -12.17
CA TYR A 97 -16.82 -8.67 -11.79
C TYR A 97 -18.31 -8.31 -11.68
N ASP A 98 -19.20 -9.10 -12.29
CA ASP A 98 -20.64 -8.87 -12.23
C ASP A 98 -21.27 -9.47 -10.97
N GLN A 99 -20.52 -10.28 -10.21
CA GLN A 99 -21.02 -10.85 -8.96
C GLN A 99 -21.18 -9.82 -7.85
N TRP A 100 -20.25 -8.86 -7.70
CA TRP A 100 -20.37 -7.82 -6.66
C TRP A 100 -21.36 -6.74 -7.13
N LEU A 101 -22.61 -6.87 -6.70
CA LEU A 101 -23.71 -6.01 -7.14
C LEU A 101 -23.74 -4.67 -6.39
N THR A 102 -23.67 -4.73 -5.06
CA THR A 102 -23.79 -3.57 -4.17
C THR A 102 -23.11 -3.85 -2.82
N ASN A 103 -23.30 -2.99 -1.83
CA ASN A 103 -22.98 -3.29 -0.44
C ASN A 103 -24.26 -3.60 0.36
N GLY A 104 -24.18 -4.59 1.23
CA GLY A 104 -25.19 -4.88 2.25
C GLY A 104 -24.91 -4.11 3.54
N TYR A 105 -25.98 -3.71 4.21
CA TYR A 105 -25.97 -3.02 5.49
C TYR A 105 -27.07 -3.61 6.37
N MET A 106 -26.75 -3.89 7.63
CA MET A 106 -27.76 -4.09 8.67
C MET A 106 -27.40 -3.14 9.81
N LEU A 107 -28.22 -2.11 9.95
CA LEU A 107 -27.96 -1.00 10.86
C LEU A 107 -28.84 -1.09 12.09
N LEU A 108 -28.32 -0.61 13.21
CA LEU A 108 -29.09 -0.52 14.45
C LEU A 108 -30.24 0.47 14.27
N ASN A 109 -31.41 0.13 14.79
CA ASN A 109 -32.57 1.02 14.74
C ASN A 109 -32.37 2.18 15.73
N PRO A 110 -32.22 3.43 15.26
CA PRO A 110 -31.93 4.57 16.12
C PRO A 110 -33.02 4.89 17.15
N GLU A 111 -34.23 4.32 16.99
CA GLU A 111 -35.34 4.49 17.94
C GLU A 111 -35.22 3.62 19.20
N ILE A 112 -34.34 2.60 19.18
CA ILE A 112 -34.12 1.72 20.34
C ILE A 112 -33.00 2.32 21.19
N GLN A 113 -33.29 2.66 22.45
CA GLN A 113 -32.32 3.34 23.34
C GLN A 113 -31.23 2.40 23.90
N ASP A 114 -31.49 1.10 23.94
CA ASP A 114 -30.56 0.10 24.45
C ASP A 114 -30.13 -0.85 23.32
N HIS A 115 -28.90 -0.67 22.89
CA HIS A 115 -28.24 -1.49 21.88
C HIS A 115 -27.14 -2.38 22.48
N GLU A 116 -27.11 -2.60 23.81
CA GLU A 116 -26.04 -3.36 24.45
C GLU A 116 -25.80 -4.70 23.73
N GLY A 117 -24.58 -4.86 23.19
CA GLY A 117 -24.13 -6.06 22.49
C GLY A 117 -24.51 -6.16 21.00
N TYR A 118 -25.29 -5.23 20.44
CA TYR A 118 -25.61 -5.21 19.01
C TYR A 118 -24.65 -4.29 18.25
N LEU A 119 -24.22 -4.72 17.06
CA LEU A 119 -23.31 -3.99 16.18
C LEU A 119 -23.90 -3.84 14.79
N ASN A 120 -23.49 -2.80 14.07
CA ASN A 120 -23.78 -2.65 12.65
C ASN A 120 -23.10 -3.75 11.84
N TYR A 121 -23.70 -4.14 10.71
CA TYR A 121 -23.13 -5.04 9.73
C TYR A 121 -22.91 -4.29 8.42
N PHE A 122 -21.77 -4.55 7.80
CA PHE A 122 -21.39 -3.99 6.50
C PHE A 122 -20.65 -5.02 5.67
N GLY A 123 -20.85 -5.02 4.35
CA GLY A 123 -19.92 -5.65 3.42
C GLY A 123 -20.48 -5.83 2.02
N PRO A 124 -19.72 -6.46 1.12
CA PRO A 124 -20.12 -6.64 -0.27
C PRO A 124 -21.33 -7.59 -0.38
N ALA A 125 -22.28 -7.23 -1.25
CA ALA A 125 -23.44 -8.04 -1.58
C ALA A 125 -23.29 -8.62 -2.99
N TYR A 126 -23.31 -9.95 -3.07
CA TYR A 126 -23.07 -10.70 -4.30
C TYR A 126 -24.37 -11.26 -4.90
N ALA A 127 -24.36 -11.53 -6.20
CA ALA A 127 -25.48 -12.18 -6.88
C ALA A 127 -25.66 -13.63 -6.42
N ASP A 128 -24.58 -14.40 -6.30
CA ASP A 128 -24.60 -15.80 -5.88
C ASP A 128 -24.00 -16.02 -4.48
N ARG A 129 -24.61 -16.94 -3.73
CA ARG A 129 -24.18 -17.28 -2.37
C ARG A 129 -22.85 -18.03 -2.34
N GLU A 130 -22.63 -18.98 -3.24
CA GLU A 130 -21.38 -19.74 -3.27
C GLU A 130 -20.20 -18.86 -3.65
N TYR A 131 -20.40 -17.95 -4.61
CA TYR A 131 -19.41 -16.95 -4.99
C TYR A 131 -19.10 -16.01 -3.82
N ALA A 132 -20.11 -15.52 -3.12
CA ALA A 132 -19.94 -14.69 -1.92
C ALA A 132 -19.03 -15.38 -0.89
N ILE A 133 -19.25 -16.67 -0.65
CA ILE A 133 -18.46 -17.48 0.29
C ILE A 133 -17.01 -17.62 -0.20
N LYS A 134 -16.80 -18.00 -1.47
CA LYS A 134 -15.45 -18.17 -2.03
C LYS A 134 -14.65 -16.87 -1.98
N PHE A 135 -15.25 -15.78 -2.45
CA PHE A 135 -14.59 -14.48 -2.49
C PHE A 135 -14.29 -13.95 -1.10
N PHE A 136 -15.24 -14.08 -0.16
CA PHE A 136 -15.04 -13.57 1.18
C PHE A 136 -14.07 -14.42 1.99
N ASN A 137 -14.03 -15.75 1.81
CA ASN A 137 -12.97 -16.59 2.37
C ASN A 137 -11.59 -16.17 1.87
N TYR A 138 -11.47 -15.80 0.59
CA TYR A 138 -10.23 -15.22 0.09
C TYR A 138 -9.88 -13.89 0.78
N ILE A 139 -10.84 -13.00 1.06
CA ILE A 139 -10.59 -11.81 1.87
C ILE A 139 -10.18 -12.16 3.30
N ARG A 140 -10.86 -13.11 3.95
CA ARG A 140 -10.55 -13.56 5.33
C ARG A 140 -9.15 -14.13 5.47
N SER A 141 -8.63 -14.78 4.42
CA SER A 141 -7.25 -15.28 4.41
C SER A 141 -6.21 -14.18 4.61
N TRP A 142 -6.53 -12.91 4.28
CA TRP A 142 -5.63 -11.78 4.52
C TRP A 142 -5.47 -11.47 6.02
N ASN A 143 -6.47 -11.85 6.81
CA ASN A 143 -6.49 -11.79 8.27
C ASN A 143 -6.17 -13.16 8.91
N GLN A 144 -5.51 -14.07 8.19
CA GLN A 144 -5.17 -15.41 8.67
C GLN A 144 -6.40 -16.21 9.12
N ASP A 145 -7.55 -15.97 8.47
CA ASP A 145 -8.84 -16.59 8.77
C ASP A 145 -9.38 -16.33 10.19
N ASN A 146 -8.83 -15.33 10.89
CA ASN A 146 -9.34 -14.90 12.20
C ASN A 146 -10.67 -14.15 12.07
N ASP A 147 -11.56 -14.38 13.05
CA ASP A 147 -12.87 -13.71 13.15
C ASP A 147 -12.77 -12.27 13.66
N THR A 148 -11.60 -11.83 14.10
CA THR A 148 -11.35 -10.48 14.62
C THR A 148 -10.18 -9.87 13.87
N ASP A 149 -10.34 -8.66 13.34
CA ASP A 149 -9.30 -7.91 12.63
C ASP A 149 -8.91 -6.63 13.39
N GLU A 150 -8.21 -6.80 14.52
CA GLU A 150 -7.72 -5.69 15.35
C GLU A 150 -6.56 -4.94 14.69
N GLU A 151 -5.76 -5.60 13.85
CA GLU A 151 -4.58 -5.03 13.21
C GLU A 151 -4.88 -4.37 11.86
N ASN A 152 -6.15 -4.31 11.46
CA ASN A 152 -6.59 -3.77 10.17
C ASN A 152 -5.86 -4.46 9.00
N ASN A 153 -5.79 -5.79 9.02
CA ASN A 153 -5.22 -6.62 7.97
C ASN A 153 -6.05 -6.55 6.67
N ILE A 154 -7.37 -6.37 6.79
CA ILE A 154 -8.31 -6.17 5.68
C ILE A 154 -8.77 -4.70 5.69
N CYS A 155 -8.21 -3.91 4.78
CA CYS A 155 -8.59 -2.51 4.62
C CYS A 155 -9.94 -2.37 3.91
N ILE A 156 -10.79 -1.53 4.49
CA ILE A 156 -12.08 -1.11 3.93
C ILE A 156 -12.04 0.41 3.79
N SER A 157 -12.26 0.91 2.57
CA SER A 157 -12.31 2.35 2.32
C SER A 157 -13.50 2.75 1.47
N PHE A 158 -14.14 3.85 1.84
CA PHE A 158 -15.20 4.51 1.09
C PHE A 158 -14.69 5.86 0.59
N ILE A 159 -14.59 5.99 -0.73
CA ILE A 159 -14.14 7.23 -1.37
C ILE A 159 -15.33 7.91 -2.04
N ILE A 160 -15.69 9.09 -1.57
CA ILE A 160 -16.72 9.92 -2.20
C ILE A 160 -16.12 10.49 -3.49
N GLU A 161 -16.58 9.99 -4.64
CA GLU A 161 -16.08 10.37 -5.96
C GLU A 161 -16.68 11.68 -6.45
N SER A 162 -17.95 11.87 -6.13
CA SER A 162 -18.78 13.02 -6.51
C SER A 162 -20.01 13.07 -5.60
N ASP A 163 -20.88 14.06 -5.81
CA ASP A 163 -22.14 14.19 -5.09
C ASP A 163 -23.12 13.03 -5.35
N VAL A 164 -22.88 12.21 -6.38
CA VAL A 164 -23.79 11.14 -6.83
C VAL A 164 -23.18 9.76 -6.82
N THR A 165 -21.89 9.61 -6.51
CA THR A 165 -21.21 8.31 -6.48
C THR A 165 -20.14 8.22 -5.41
N TYR A 166 -19.94 7.01 -4.90
CA TYR A 166 -18.83 6.65 -4.04
C TYR A 166 -18.27 5.30 -4.47
N SER A 167 -17.00 5.05 -4.15
CA SER A 167 -16.33 3.78 -4.42
C SER A 167 -16.03 3.08 -3.10
N THR A 168 -16.33 1.79 -3.02
CA THR A 168 -15.93 0.93 -1.90
C THR A 168 -14.72 0.12 -2.31
N TYR A 169 -13.65 0.18 -1.53
CA TYR A 169 -12.40 -0.54 -1.75
C TYR A 169 -12.21 -1.62 -0.68
N LEU A 170 -11.72 -2.78 -1.13
CA LEU A 170 -11.30 -3.90 -0.31
C LEU A 170 -9.91 -4.35 -0.76
N TYR A 171 -8.95 -4.30 0.15
CA TYR A 171 -7.59 -4.76 -0.10
C TYR A 171 -6.91 -5.18 1.18
N ALA A 172 -5.87 -5.98 1.06
CA ALA A 172 -5.06 -6.38 2.20
C ALA A 172 -4.12 -5.22 2.60
N ASN A 173 -3.93 -4.96 3.89
CA ASN A 173 -3.11 -3.82 4.33
C ASN A 173 -1.64 -3.97 3.91
N PRO A 174 -1.03 -3.07 3.12
CA PRO A 174 0.35 -3.23 2.69
C PRO A 174 1.35 -3.32 3.86
N ASP A 175 1.00 -2.78 5.03
CA ASP A 175 1.83 -2.70 6.24
C ASP A 175 1.47 -3.77 7.29
N ARG A 176 0.95 -4.94 6.85
CA ARG A 176 0.64 -6.08 7.73
C ARG A 176 1.88 -6.52 8.52
N LYS A 177 1.84 -6.39 9.85
CA LYS A 177 2.95 -6.76 10.75
C LYS A 177 3.39 -8.21 10.63
N TRP A 178 2.47 -9.11 10.29
CA TRP A 178 2.81 -10.53 10.14
C TRP A 178 3.70 -10.82 8.92
N LEU A 179 3.88 -9.86 8.00
CA LEU A 179 4.86 -9.95 6.92
C LEU A 179 6.29 -9.62 7.39
N ASP A 180 6.46 -8.90 8.50
CA ASP A 180 7.76 -8.44 9.01
C ASP A 180 8.73 -9.59 9.30
N PRO A 181 8.31 -10.72 9.91
CA PRO A 181 9.18 -11.87 10.10
C PRO A 181 9.70 -12.45 8.78
N MET A 182 8.87 -12.46 7.72
CA MET A 182 9.29 -12.95 6.41
C MET A 182 10.37 -12.05 5.82
N PHE A 183 10.16 -10.75 5.81
CA PHE A 183 11.17 -9.78 5.35
C PHE A 183 12.46 -9.84 6.18
N SER A 184 12.34 -9.99 7.50
CA SER A 184 13.49 -10.09 8.42
C SER A 184 14.30 -11.37 8.19
N ASN A 185 13.64 -12.50 7.91
CA ASN A 185 14.31 -13.75 7.60
C ASN A 185 15.13 -13.65 6.31
N TYR A 186 14.59 -13.02 5.26
CA TYR A 186 15.34 -12.75 4.03
C TYR A 186 16.54 -11.82 4.28
N GLN A 187 16.34 -10.75 5.05
CA GLN A 187 17.40 -9.82 5.42
C GLN A 187 18.56 -10.53 6.15
N ASN A 188 18.21 -11.37 7.14
CA ASN A 188 19.14 -12.15 7.94
C ASN A 188 19.86 -13.25 7.15
N ALA A 189 19.19 -13.87 6.18
CA ALA A 189 19.79 -14.89 5.31
C ALA A 189 20.80 -14.26 4.32
N MET A 190 20.45 -13.11 3.75
CA MET A 190 21.26 -12.45 2.72
C MET A 190 22.49 -11.74 3.32
N LYS A 191 22.41 -11.23 4.56
CA LYS A 191 23.50 -10.53 5.29
C LYS A 191 24.20 -9.46 4.44
N LEU A 192 23.45 -8.76 3.58
CA LEU A 192 24.01 -7.78 2.64
C LEU A 192 24.30 -6.41 3.28
N GLU A 193 23.83 -6.18 4.51
CA GLU A 193 24.13 -4.96 5.27
C GLU A 193 25.63 -4.73 5.46
N LYS A 194 26.41 -5.81 5.61
CA LYS A 194 27.88 -5.74 5.71
C LYS A 194 28.54 -5.19 4.44
N TYR A 195 27.83 -5.15 3.32
CA TYR A 195 28.27 -4.56 2.05
C TYR A 195 27.65 -3.19 1.78
N GLY A 196 27.05 -2.55 2.80
CA GLY A 196 26.38 -1.26 2.66
C GLY A 196 25.05 -1.33 1.90
N LYS A 197 24.44 -2.52 1.81
CA LYS A 197 23.15 -2.71 1.15
C LYS A 197 21.99 -2.71 2.14
N GLN A 198 20.87 -2.09 1.76
CA GLN A 198 19.63 -2.07 2.53
C GLN A 198 18.53 -2.84 1.78
N GLN A 199 17.65 -3.54 2.52
CA GLN A 199 16.50 -4.21 1.92
C GLN A 199 15.39 -3.19 1.63
N GLN A 200 14.84 -3.25 0.42
CA GLN A 200 13.59 -2.61 0.06
C GLN A 200 12.49 -3.67 0.03
N SER A 201 11.57 -3.60 1.00
CA SER A 201 10.42 -4.51 1.08
C SER A 201 9.31 -4.06 0.15
N MET A 202 8.78 -4.98 -0.65
CA MET A 202 7.66 -4.74 -1.57
C MET A 202 6.60 -5.83 -1.39
N VAL A 203 5.33 -5.43 -1.47
CA VAL A 203 4.19 -6.35 -1.48
C VAL A 203 3.43 -6.14 -2.78
N MET A 204 3.21 -7.23 -3.51
CA MET A 204 2.31 -7.26 -4.66
C MET A 204 1.00 -7.90 -4.23
N GLN A 205 -0.10 -7.16 -4.38
CA GLN A 205 -1.43 -7.57 -3.94
C GLN A 205 -2.51 -7.07 -4.89
N MET A 206 -3.69 -7.66 -4.77
CA MET A 206 -4.88 -7.21 -5.50
C MET A 206 -5.66 -6.19 -4.69
N VAL A 207 -6.28 -5.26 -5.40
CA VAL A 207 -7.20 -4.26 -4.86
C VAL A 207 -8.53 -4.45 -5.58
N PHE A 208 -9.61 -4.66 -4.83
CA PHE A 208 -10.95 -4.78 -5.36
C PHE A 208 -11.73 -3.52 -5.04
N TRP A 209 -12.51 -3.02 -6.00
CA TRP A 209 -13.38 -1.90 -5.75
C TRP A 209 -14.66 -1.96 -6.57
N LYS A 210 -15.70 -1.32 -6.04
CA LYS A 210 -16.98 -1.14 -6.73
C LYS A 210 -17.43 0.31 -6.62
N ASN A 211 -17.74 0.90 -7.77
CA ASN A 211 -18.42 2.20 -7.81
C ASN A 211 -19.93 2.01 -7.63
N LEU A 212 -20.49 2.78 -6.71
CA LEU A 212 -21.88 2.72 -6.27
C LEU A 212 -22.49 4.12 -6.30
N ARG A 213 -23.81 4.18 -6.44
CA ARG A 213 -24.56 5.45 -6.41
C ARG A 213 -24.66 5.96 -4.98
N LEU A 214 -24.49 7.26 -4.84
CA LEU A 214 -24.71 8.02 -3.61
C LEU A 214 -26.05 8.77 -3.77
N GLN A 215 -27.07 8.35 -3.03
CA GLN A 215 -28.39 8.99 -3.05
C GLN A 215 -28.86 9.13 -1.60
N GLN A 216 -29.47 10.28 -1.30
CA GLN A 216 -30.03 10.59 0.00
C GLN A 216 -31.00 9.47 0.45
N GLY A 217 -30.88 9.03 1.71
CA GLY A 217 -31.72 7.97 2.27
C GLY A 217 -31.24 6.54 2.02
N MET A 218 -30.16 6.33 1.26
CA MET A 218 -29.52 5.01 1.18
C MET A 218 -28.81 4.65 2.49
N PHE A 219 -28.72 3.34 2.76
CA PHE A 219 -28.07 2.80 3.96
C PHE A 219 -26.60 3.23 4.13
N PHE A 220 -25.88 3.58 3.07
CA PHE A 220 -24.53 4.13 3.21
C PHE A 220 -24.50 5.47 3.96
N HIS A 221 -25.48 6.36 3.73
CA HIS A 221 -25.58 7.62 4.48
C HIS A 221 -25.85 7.36 5.97
N GLN A 222 -26.78 6.45 6.26
CA GLN A 222 -27.11 6.05 7.63
C GLN A 222 -25.91 5.40 8.32
N PHE A 223 -25.19 4.50 7.63
CA PHE A 223 -23.96 3.89 8.16
C PHE A 223 -22.92 4.95 8.51
N ARG A 224 -22.69 5.92 7.62
CA ARG A 224 -21.75 7.03 7.87
C ARG A 224 -22.15 7.91 9.05
N GLU A 225 -23.45 8.07 9.29
CA GLU A 225 -23.98 8.87 10.41
C GLU A 225 -23.95 8.11 11.74
N GLN A 226 -24.09 6.78 11.72
CA GLN A 226 -24.17 5.93 12.91
C GLN A 226 -22.82 5.30 13.32
N GLN A 227 -21.91 5.08 12.37
CA GLN A 227 -20.64 4.42 12.62
C GLN A 227 -19.52 5.44 12.72
N ASN A 228 -19.02 5.72 13.93
CA ASN A 228 -17.80 6.51 14.06
C ASN A 228 -16.59 5.67 13.67
N ASN A 229 -15.47 6.34 13.37
CA ASN A 229 -14.19 5.64 13.25
C ASN A 229 -13.87 4.97 14.59
N ASP A 230 -13.28 3.77 14.52
CA ASP A 230 -12.88 2.93 15.65
C ASP A 230 -14.05 2.28 16.44
N ASP A 231 -15.31 2.64 16.16
CA ASP A 231 -16.45 1.91 16.69
C ASP A 231 -16.50 0.50 16.06
N PRO A 232 -16.83 -0.54 16.84
CA PRO A 232 -16.91 -1.90 16.33
C PRO A 232 -18.10 -2.11 15.38
N PHE A 233 -17.89 -2.94 14.37
CA PHE A 233 -18.91 -3.43 13.45
C PHE A 233 -18.54 -4.83 12.93
N PHE A 234 -19.50 -5.52 12.34
CA PHE A 234 -19.25 -6.79 11.64
C PHE A 234 -19.08 -6.56 10.15
N PHE A 235 -17.92 -6.92 9.63
CA PHE A 235 -17.68 -7.05 8.20
C PHE A 235 -18.13 -8.44 7.72
N VAL A 236 -19.12 -8.51 6.84
CA VAL A 236 -19.77 -9.77 6.44
C VAL A 236 -20.09 -9.77 4.94
N PRO A 237 -20.01 -10.90 4.22
CA PRO A 237 -20.53 -10.97 2.87
C PRO A 237 -22.05 -11.12 2.91
N PHE A 238 -22.71 -10.55 1.91
CA PHE A 238 -24.13 -10.72 1.67
C PHE A 238 -24.33 -11.42 0.32
N TYR A 239 -25.47 -12.08 0.16
CA TYR A 239 -25.96 -12.51 -1.16
C TYR A 239 -27.37 -11.99 -1.39
N ILE A 240 -27.72 -11.73 -2.64
CA ILE A 240 -29.06 -11.25 -3.01
C ILE A 240 -29.99 -12.45 -3.16
N HIS A 241 -31.08 -12.46 -2.39
CA HIS A 241 -32.15 -13.44 -2.51
C HIS A 241 -33.50 -12.72 -2.47
N ASN A 242 -34.32 -12.93 -3.51
CA ASN A 242 -35.61 -12.23 -3.67
C ASN A 242 -35.48 -10.70 -3.48
N ASP A 243 -34.51 -10.10 -4.17
CA ASP A 243 -34.18 -8.66 -4.14
C ASP A 243 -33.76 -8.11 -2.77
N ARG A 244 -33.40 -8.98 -1.82
CA ARG A 244 -32.94 -8.58 -0.49
C ARG A 244 -31.52 -9.11 -0.22
N PRO A 245 -30.63 -8.27 0.34
CA PRO A 245 -29.34 -8.75 0.82
C PRO A 245 -29.54 -9.58 2.09
N ILE A 246 -29.03 -10.81 2.09
CA ILE A 246 -29.01 -11.70 3.25
C ILE A 246 -27.55 -11.86 3.71
N PRO A 247 -27.22 -11.57 4.98
CA PRO A 247 -25.86 -11.76 5.50
C PRO A 247 -25.52 -13.25 5.57
N ILE A 248 -24.25 -13.57 5.36
CA ILE A 248 -23.69 -14.90 5.62
C ILE A 248 -22.92 -14.80 6.94
N GLU A 249 -23.66 -14.82 8.05
CA GLU A 249 -23.14 -14.51 9.38
C GLU A 249 -22.00 -15.43 9.83
N GLU A 250 -21.97 -16.67 9.32
CA GLU A 250 -20.89 -17.62 9.61
C GLU A 250 -19.51 -17.17 9.11
N LEU A 251 -19.45 -16.15 8.24
CA LEU A 251 -18.20 -15.57 7.73
C LEU A 251 -17.87 -14.20 8.32
N ARG A 252 -18.59 -13.74 9.34
CA ARG A 252 -18.39 -12.39 9.89
C ARG A 252 -16.97 -12.19 10.43
N VAL A 253 -16.45 -10.97 10.23
CA VAL A 253 -15.19 -10.50 10.81
C VAL A 253 -15.48 -9.25 11.64
N TRP A 254 -15.18 -9.29 12.92
CA TRP A 254 -15.23 -8.12 13.80
C TRP A 254 -14.15 -7.12 13.40
N LYS A 255 -14.55 -5.86 13.21
CA LYS A 255 -13.71 -4.76 12.71
C LYS A 255 -13.99 -3.49 13.50
N THR A 256 -12.96 -2.65 13.64
CA THR A 256 -13.07 -1.27 14.15
C THR A 256 -12.58 -0.24 13.14
N HIS A 257 -11.78 -0.66 12.17
CA HIS A 257 -11.10 0.24 11.23
C HIS A 257 -11.81 0.27 9.88
N PHE A 258 -12.08 1.47 9.39
CA PHE A 258 -12.43 1.77 8.00
C PHE A 258 -12.02 3.21 7.68
N LYS A 259 -11.96 3.56 6.38
CA LYS A 259 -11.64 4.91 5.92
C LYS A 259 -12.84 5.50 5.19
N ILE A 260 -13.18 6.77 5.45
CA ILE A 260 -14.09 7.56 4.62
C ILE A 260 -13.38 8.86 4.24
N LYS A 261 -13.24 9.15 2.94
CA LYS A 261 -12.63 10.40 2.44
C LYS A 261 -13.28 10.88 1.14
N GLY A 262 -13.18 12.18 0.88
CA GLY A 262 -13.42 12.73 -0.46
C GLY A 262 -12.26 12.42 -1.42
N ARG A 263 -12.56 12.23 -2.71
CA ARG A 263 -11.54 11.97 -3.74
C ARG A 263 -10.44 13.04 -3.78
N SER A 264 -10.77 14.30 -3.51
CA SER A 264 -9.83 15.43 -3.46
C SER A 264 -8.90 15.42 -2.25
N GLU A 265 -9.22 14.65 -1.21
CA GLU A 265 -8.46 14.57 0.04
C GLU A 265 -7.40 13.46 0.02
N LEU A 266 -7.39 12.63 -1.03
CA LEU A 266 -6.46 11.53 -1.15
C LEU A 266 -5.05 12.01 -1.49
N THR A 267 -4.06 11.45 -0.81
CA THR A 267 -2.65 11.69 -1.12
C THR A 267 -2.08 10.59 -2.03
N PRO A 268 -0.98 10.86 -2.77
CA PRO A 268 -0.33 9.83 -3.60
C PRO A 268 0.21 8.62 -2.85
N GLU A 269 0.26 8.65 -1.52
CA GLU A 269 0.69 7.52 -0.68
C GLU A 269 -0.46 6.56 -0.40
N GLU A 270 -1.71 6.99 -0.58
CA GLU A 270 -2.89 6.18 -0.35
C GLU A 270 -3.19 5.28 -1.55
N VAL A 271 -3.51 4.00 -1.29
CA VAL A 271 -3.80 3.01 -2.33
C VAL A 271 -4.91 3.51 -3.26
N GLU A 272 -5.98 4.06 -2.70
CA GLU A 272 -7.17 4.48 -3.44
C GLU A 272 -6.87 5.61 -4.43
N TYR A 273 -5.82 6.41 -4.23
CA TYR A 273 -5.42 7.49 -5.13
C TYR A 273 -5.12 6.98 -6.55
N HIS A 274 -4.61 5.76 -6.66
CA HIS A 274 -4.14 5.18 -7.93
C HIS A 274 -5.20 4.37 -8.68
N HIS A 275 -6.39 4.20 -8.11
CA HIS A 275 -7.47 3.35 -8.63
C HIS A 275 -8.75 4.15 -8.82
N ARG A 276 -9.34 4.12 -10.02
CA ARG A 276 -10.59 4.80 -10.36
C ARG A 276 -11.43 3.92 -11.27
#